data_AF-A0A6N7L557-F1
#
_entry.id   AF-A0A6N7L557-F1
#
_cell.length_a   1.000
_cell.length_b   1.000
_cell.length_c   1.000
_cell.angle_alpha   90.00
_cell.angle_beta   90.00
_cell.angle_gamma   90.00
#
_symmetry.space_group_name_H-M   'P 1'
#
loop_
_entity.id
_entity.type
_entity.pdbx_description
1 polymer ?
#
loop_
_entity_poly.entity_id
_entity_poly.type
_entity_poly.pdbx_seq_one_letter_code
_entity_poly.pdbx_strand_id
1 'polypeptide(L)'
;MTEDQQQGDRDRLSPCAWCGEPFRPPKPTGRRPKYCKAACRQAAYEDRLIEDEVKVALAYGERRPKPRRGRTAAVTAQAEPEPTLF
;
A
#
# COMPACT_ATOMS: atom_id res chain seq x y z
N MET A 1 -39.92 -30.80 20.41
CA MET A 1 -38.74 -31.56 19.90
C MET A 1 -38.05 -30.74 18.80
N THR A 2 -37.38 -29.64 19.14
CA THR A 2 -36.60 -28.83 18.16
C THR A 2 -35.52 -28.02 18.89
N GLU A 3 -34.46 -28.68 19.38
CA GLU A 3 -33.39 -28.01 20.14
C GLU A 3 -31.96 -28.29 19.61
N ASP A 4 -31.80 -28.76 18.37
CA ASP A 4 -30.50 -29.30 17.91
C ASP A 4 -29.65 -28.37 17.01
N GLN A 5 -30.12 -27.17 16.63
CA GLN A 5 -29.48 -26.41 15.53
C GLN A 5 -28.50 -25.28 15.92
N GLN A 6 -28.13 -25.11 17.19
CA GLN A 6 -27.32 -23.94 17.63
C GLN A 6 -25.80 -24.17 17.73
N GLN A 7 -25.30 -25.39 17.48
CA GLN A 7 -23.86 -25.68 17.63
C GLN A 7 -22.99 -25.41 16.38
N GLY A 8 -23.59 -25.20 15.20
CA GLY A 8 -22.84 -25.07 13.94
C GLY A 8 -22.09 -23.74 13.73
N ASP A 9 -22.42 -22.68 14.48
CA ASP A 9 -21.86 -21.34 14.22
C ASP A 9 -20.46 -21.14 14.82
N ARG A 10 -20.17 -21.82 15.95
CA ARG A 10 -18.93 -21.63 16.71
C ARG A 10 -17.70 -22.17 15.98
N ASP A 11 -17.93 -23.06 15.02
CA ASP A 11 -16.91 -23.70 14.20
C ASP A 11 -16.75 -23.07 12.82
N ARG A 12 -17.36 -21.90 12.57
CA ARG A 12 -17.22 -21.19 11.31
C ARG A 12 -15.75 -20.89 10.99
N LEU A 13 -15.28 -21.51 9.92
CA LEU A 13 -14.00 -21.23 9.30
C LEU A 13 -13.95 -19.74 8.91
N SER A 14 -12.88 -19.07 9.28
CA SER A 14 -12.62 -17.68 8.90
C SER A 14 -11.46 -17.65 7.90
N PRO A 15 -11.54 -16.86 6.82
CA PRO A 15 -10.42 -16.77 5.88
C PRO A 15 -9.25 -16.01 6.51
N CYS A 16 -8.03 -16.49 6.29
CA CYS A 16 -6.81 -15.79 6.69
C CYS A 16 -6.64 -14.51 5.85
N ALA A 17 -6.41 -13.37 6.50
CA ALA A 17 -6.23 -12.08 5.81
C ALA A 17 -4.92 -11.96 5.01
N TRP A 18 -4.00 -12.93 5.13
CA TRP A 18 -2.72 -12.96 4.40
C TRP A 18 -2.74 -13.99 3.28
N CYS A 19 -2.95 -15.27 3.62
CA CYS A 19 -2.88 -16.36 2.64
C CYS A 19 -4.26 -16.84 2.13
N GLY A 20 -5.37 -16.28 2.63
CA GLY A 20 -6.72 -16.68 2.24
C GLY A 20 -7.22 -17.99 2.84
N GLU A 21 -6.32 -18.85 3.34
CA GLU A 21 -6.66 -20.18 3.86
C GLU A 21 -7.77 -20.14 4.93
N PRO A 22 -8.83 -20.96 4.81
CA PRO A 22 -9.85 -21.06 5.82
C PRO A 22 -9.28 -21.72 7.08
N PHE A 23 -9.44 -21.08 8.24
CA PHE A 23 -8.96 -21.62 9.50
C PHE A 23 -10.00 -21.51 10.61
N ARG A 24 -9.95 -22.45 11.55
CA ARG A 24 -10.80 -22.40 12.74
C ARG A 24 -10.15 -21.45 13.75
N PRO A 25 -10.79 -20.31 14.09
CA PRO A 25 -10.26 -19.46 15.14
C PRO A 25 -10.23 -20.24 16.47
N PRO A 26 -9.17 -20.09 17.29
CA PRO A 26 -9.15 -20.61 18.66
C PRO A 26 -10.31 -20.00 19.47
N LYS A 27 -10.60 -20.61 20.63
CA LYS A 27 -11.75 -20.32 21.52
C LYS A 27 -12.27 -18.88 21.41
N PRO A 28 -13.60 -18.66 21.37
CA PRO A 28 -14.24 -17.37 21.08
C PRO A 28 -14.05 -16.30 22.17
N THR A 29 -13.15 -16.51 23.12
CA THR A 29 -12.82 -15.55 24.17
C THR A 29 -11.96 -14.43 23.60
N GLY A 30 -12.55 -13.25 23.41
CA GLY A 30 -11.84 -12.03 23.02
C GLY A 30 -11.86 -11.74 21.52
N ARG A 31 -10.82 -11.05 21.04
CA ARG A 31 -10.73 -10.59 19.65
C ARG A 31 -10.41 -11.77 18.72
N ARG A 32 -11.29 -11.99 17.72
CA ARG A 32 -11.08 -13.01 16.69
C ARG A 32 -9.75 -12.77 15.95
N PRO A 33 -8.87 -13.78 15.83
CA PRO A 33 -7.65 -13.63 15.07
C PRO A 33 -7.95 -13.46 13.58
N LYS A 34 -7.11 -12.67 12.90
CA LYS A 34 -7.21 -12.39 11.46
C LYS A 34 -6.36 -13.34 10.60
N TYR A 35 -5.45 -14.09 11.22
CA TYR A 35 -4.47 -14.91 10.52
C TYR A 35 -4.50 -16.32 11.06
N CYS A 36 -4.30 -17.30 10.18
CA CYS A 36 -4.32 -18.71 10.53
C CYS A 36 -3.12 -19.16 11.39
N LYS A 37 -1.98 -18.47 11.27
CA LYS A 37 -0.72 -18.81 11.98
C LYS A 37 0.12 -17.56 12.23
N ALA A 38 1.04 -17.65 13.19
CA ALA A 38 2.00 -16.58 13.50
C ALA A 38 2.87 -16.20 12.28
N ALA A 39 3.26 -17.17 11.45
CA ALA A 39 4.01 -16.93 10.22
C ALA A 39 3.26 -16.01 9.24
N CYS A 40 1.94 -16.22 9.06
CA CYS A 40 1.12 -15.35 8.20
C CYS A 40 0.97 -13.94 8.77
N ARG A 41 0.97 -13.80 10.10
CA ARG A 41 0.98 -12.49 10.74
C ARG A 41 2.30 -11.76 10.48
N GLN A 42 3.42 -12.48 10.57
CA GLN A 42 4.76 -11.94 10.37
C GLN A 42 4.98 -11.52 8.92
N ALA A 43 4.63 -12.37 7.96
CA ALA A 43 4.71 -12.04 6.54
C ALA A 43 3.87 -10.80 6.19
N ALA A 44 2.63 -10.73 6.69
CA ALA A 44 1.78 -9.54 6.51
C ALA A 44 2.33 -8.27 7.19
N TYR A 45 3.22 -8.40 8.17
CA TYR A 45 3.90 -7.27 8.79
C TYR A 45 5.10 -6.83 7.95
N GLU A 46 5.90 -7.78 7.48
CA GLU A 46 7.05 -7.54 6.59
C GLU A 46 6.61 -6.88 5.28
N ASP A 47 5.53 -7.36 4.65
CA ASP A 47 4.96 -6.75 3.45
C ASP A 47 4.58 -5.28 3.68
N ARG A 48 3.99 -4.96 4.82
CA ARG A 48 3.64 -3.56 5.16
C ARG A 48 4.88 -2.70 5.32
N LEU A 49 5.94 -3.23 5.94
CA LEU A 49 7.20 -2.49 6.07
C LEU A 49 7.81 -2.22 4.70
N ILE A 50 7.83 -3.20 3.81
CA ILE A 50 8.32 -3.03 2.43
C ILE A 50 7.46 -2.01 1.70
N GLU A 51 6.14 -2.12 1.78
CA GLU A 51 5.23 -1.14 1.17
C GLU A 51 5.46 0.27 1.69
N ASP A 52 5.63 0.43 3.01
CA ASP A 52 5.84 1.72 3.64
C ASP A 52 7.21 2.30 3.27
N GLU A 53 8.25 1.47 3.20
CA GLU A 53 9.57 1.87 2.70
C GLU A 53 9.51 2.32 1.24
N VAL A 54 8.83 1.57 0.38
CA VAL A 54 8.62 1.93 -1.02
C VAL A 54 7.83 3.24 -1.13
N LYS A 55 6.74 3.41 -0.38
CA LYS A 55 5.96 4.65 -0.35
C LYS A 55 6.80 5.84 0.10
N VAL A 56 7.65 5.67 1.12
CA VAL A 56 8.55 6.72 1.60
C VAL A 56 9.59 7.05 0.52
N ALA A 57 10.20 6.06 -0.12
CA ALA A 57 11.17 6.27 -1.19
C ALA A 57 10.56 7.02 -2.39
N LEU A 58 9.35 6.60 -2.82
CA LEU A 58 8.60 7.27 -3.88
C LEU A 58 8.22 8.70 -3.47
N ALA A 59 7.69 8.90 -2.27
CA ALA A 59 7.35 10.22 -1.76
C ALA A 59 8.58 11.15 -1.65
N TYR A 60 9.75 10.59 -1.34
CA TYR A 60 11.00 11.37 -1.30
C TYR A 60 11.40 11.88 -2.69
N GLY A 61 11.19 11.07 -3.75
CA GLY A 61 11.41 11.49 -5.14
C GLY A 61 10.32 12.40 -5.70
N GLU A 62 9.07 12.20 -5.29
CA GLU A 62 7.90 12.95 -5.76
C GLU A 62 7.72 14.30 -5.06
N ARG A 63 8.41 14.54 -3.94
CA ARG A 63 8.59 15.89 -3.37
C ARG A 63 9.51 16.76 -4.24
N ARG A 64 9.39 16.68 -5.56
CA ARG A 64 9.82 17.75 -6.46
C ARG A 64 8.96 18.96 -6.10
N PRO A 65 9.52 20.05 -5.55
CA PRO A 65 8.73 21.23 -5.24
C PRO A 65 8.05 21.67 -6.54
N LYS A 66 6.71 21.80 -6.54
CA LYS A 66 5.97 22.32 -7.69
C LYS A 66 6.68 23.62 -8.10
N PRO A 67 7.07 23.79 -9.39
CA PRO A 67 7.60 25.08 -9.81
C PRO A 67 6.58 26.12 -9.38
N ARG A 68 6.99 27.08 -8.55
CA ARG A 68 6.16 28.21 -8.19
C ARG A 68 5.67 28.79 -9.53
N ARG A 69 4.36 28.77 -9.79
CA ARG A 69 3.81 29.41 -11.00
C ARG A 69 4.26 30.86 -10.96
N GLY A 70 5.24 31.20 -11.79
CA GLY A 70 5.88 32.50 -11.72
C GLY A 70 6.99 32.60 -12.74
N ARG A 71 6.65 33.23 -13.87
CA ARG A 71 7.55 33.77 -14.90
C ARG A 71 8.15 32.73 -15.86
N THR A 72 7.46 32.51 -16.97
CA THR A 72 8.09 32.07 -18.22
C THR A 72 9.21 33.05 -18.56
N ALA A 73 10.46 32.63 -18.43
CA ALA A 73 11.58 33.34 -19.02
C ALA A 73 11.47 33.16 -20.54
N ALA A 74 11.01 34.20 -21.22
CA ALA A 74 11.19 34.35 -22.64
C ALA A 74 12.71 34.39 -22.91
N VAL A 75 13.29 33.27 -23.30
CA VAL A 75 14.56 33.28 -24.04
C VAL A 75 14.19 33.71 -25.46
N THR A 76 14.31 35.01 -25.70
CA THR A 76 14.29 35.59 -27.05
C THR A 76 15.52 35.11 -27.79
N ALA A 77 15.28 34.60 -29.00
CA ALA A 77 16.25 34.34 -30.04
C ALA A 77 17.23 35.51 -30.16
N GLN A 78 18.53 35.23 -30.12
CA GLN A 78 19.53 36.15 -30.61
C GLN A 78 19.87 35.73 -32.04
N ALA A 79 19.58 36.67 -32.95
CA ALA A 79 19.84 36.63 -34.37
C ALA A 79 21.33 36.41 -34.66
N GLU A 80 21.60 35.63 -35.70
CA GLU A 80 22.94 35.47 -36.26
C GLU A 80 23.37 36.79 -36.93
N PRO A 81 24.58 37.31 -36.71
CA PRO A 81 25.08 38.45 -37.47
C PRO A 81 25.46 38.00 -38.89
N GLU A 82 24.90 38.66 -39.91
CA GLU A 82 25.28 38.45 -41.30
C GLU A 82 26.78 38.78 -41.50
N PRO A 83 27.53 37.96 -42.25
CA PRO A 83 28.90 38.29 -42.60
C PRO A 83 28.92 39.40 -43.65
N THR A 84 29.30 40.61 -43.25
CA THR A 84 29.70 41.67 -44.18
C THR A 84 30.97 41.25 -44.91
N LEU A 85 30.83 40.91 -46.20
CA LEU A 85 31.95 40.84 -47.15
C LEU A 85 32.06 42.19 -47.86
N PHE A 86 33.21 42.85 -47.71
CA PHE A 86 33.64 43.99 -48.52
C PHE A 86 35.03 43.69 -49.08
#